data_AF-X1ICN7-F1
#
_entry.id   AF-X1ICN7-F1
#
_cell.length_a   1.000
_cell.length_b   1.000
_cell.length_c   1.000
_cell.angle_alpha   90.00
_cell.angle_beta   90.00
_cell.angle_gamma   90.00
#
_symmetry.space_group_name_H-M   'P 1'
#
loop_
_entity.id
_entity.type
_entity.pdbx_description
1 polymer ?
#
loop_
_entity_poly.entity_id
_entity_poly.type
_entity_poly.pdbx_seq_one_letter_code
_entity_poly.pdbx_strand_id
1 'polypeptide(L)'
;MPVGPLWTPKIGKPGTVWCAQRVPDYQVSVCANESRIGEIDLDNKDYFLASSNVISYAVENGYYDLESAKPFNWKKAYSPTEASAASSRGTRARLWRFFDLVAPSRNFSPETPNMEFPFSVKPDKKLSLQDVIDITRDKYQGTPLDPAEGLRGGPFSNPNYHPRPVKVEGETYNTPRTISVNRAEYTTVTQCRDWLPDPIGGIVWLAFGAQDTSCYMPLYAGITAIPESFSIGDHW
;
A
#
# COMPACT_ATOMS: atom_id res chain seq x y z
N MET A 1 1.69 12.11 10.84
CA MET A 1 0.85 13.09 10.11
C MET A 1 1.69 14.31 9.80
N PRO A 2 1.76 14.77 8.53
CA PRO A 2 2.54 15.95 8.20
C PRO A 2 2.00 17.18 8.94
N VAL A 3 2.88 18.15 9.14
CA VAL A 3 2.50 19.46 9.64
C VAL A 3 1.47 20.11 8.70
N GLY A 4 0.47 20.78 9.27
CA GLY A 4 -0.44 21.63 8.49
C GLY A 4 0.28 22.87 7.92
N PRO A 5 -0.31 23.55 6.93
CA PRO A 5 0.32 24.69 6.24
C PRO A 5 0.62 25.90 7.15
N LEU A 6 0.05 25.93 8.35
CA LEU A 6 0.24 27.01 9.32
C LEU A 6 1.32 26.69 10.37
N TRP A 7 1.90 25.49 10.36
CA TRP A 7 2.94 25.13 11.31
C TRP A 7 4.28 25.74 10.90
N THR A 8 5.01 26.26 11.88
CA THR A 8 6.42 26.64 11.73
C THR A 8 7.19 26.19 12.97
N PRO A 9 8.53 25.97 12.87
CA PRO A 9 9.34 25.66 14.03
C PRO A 9 9.23 26.69 15.18
N LYS A 10 8.88 27.94 14.87
CA LYS A 10 8.76 29.05 15.83
C LYS A 10 7.55 28.96 16.75
N ILE A 11 6.53 28.16 16.38
CA ILE A 11 5.29 28.01 17.16
C ILE A 11 5.53 27.17 18.43
N GLY A 12 6.67 26.46 18.53
CA GLY A 12 7.04 25.69 19.72
C GLY A 12 6.18 24.46 19.98
N LYS A 13 5.25 24.13 19.07
CA LYS A 13 4.45 22.90 19.11
C LYS A 13 5.12 21.81 18.28
N PRO A 14 5.13 20.54 18.73
CA PRO A 14 5.61 19.42 17.93
C PRO A 14 4.97 19.42 16.54
N GLY A 15 5.77 19.28 15.49
CA GLY A 15 5.26 19.35 14.12
C GLY A 15 4.57 18.09 13.64
N THR A 16 4.95 16.93 14.17
CA THR A 16 4.45 15.65 13.65
C THR A 16 4.27 14.66 14.77
N VAL A 17 3.15 13.95 14.73
CA VAL A 17 2.96 12.69 15.46
C VAL A 17 3.28 11.52 14.53
N TRP A 18 3.94 10.49 15.07
CA TRP A 18 4.35 9.31 14.32
C TRP A 18 4.13 8.04 15.14
N CYS A 19 3.93 6.93 14.43
CA CYS A 19 3.87 5.59 14.98
C CYS A 19 4.46 4.61 13.96
N ALA A 20 5.13 3.59 14.46
CA ALA A 20 5.70 2.48 13.70
C ALA A 20 5.28 1.16 14.36
N GLN A 21 5.01 0.18 13.52
CA GLN A 21 4.73 -1.20 13.93
C GLN A 21 5.66 -2.13 13.16
N ARG A 22 6.40 -2.99 13.86
CA ARG A 22 7.18 -4.07 13.25
C ARG A 22 6.24 -5.08 12.59
N VAL A 23 6.46 -5.41 11.33
CA VAL A 23 5.79 -6.53 10.67
C VAL A 23 6.39 -7.84 11.24
N PRO A 24 5.58 -8.77 11.78
CA PRO A 24 6.11 -10.04 12.29
C PRO A 24 6.81 -10.86 11.18
N ASP A 25 7.86 -11.59 11.53
CA ASP A 25 8.77 -12.28 10.58
C ASP A 25 8.08 -13.25 9.60
N TYR A 26 6.91 -13.80 9.96
CA TYR A 26 6.13 -14.73 9.13
C TYR A 26 4.85 -14.11 8.55
N GLN A 27 4.77 -12.79 8.52
CA GLN A 27 3.62 -12.06 8.02
C GLN A 27 3.98 -11.08 6.92
N VAL A 28 2.97 -10.71 6.15
CA VAL A 28 3.06 -9.72 5.07
C VAL A 28 2.05 -8.62 5.33
N SER A 29 2.39 -7.41 4.90
CA SER A 29 1.56 -6.22 5.02
C SER A 29 1.60 -5.44 3.71
N VAL A 30 0.55 -4.66 3.46
CA VAL A 30 0.54 -3.67 2.38
C VAL A 30 0.10 -2.33 2.93
N CYS A 31 0.79 -1.28 2.49
CA CYS A 31 0.35 0.09 2.69
C CYS A 31 -0.09 0.65 1.34
N ALA A 32 -1.40 0.61 1.08
CA ALA A 32 -1.99 1.42 0.03
C ALA A 32 -1.90 2.92 0.41
N ASN A 33 -2.53 3.82 -0.35
CA ASN A 33 -2.54 5.25 -0.03
C ASN A 33 -3.49 5.58 1.16
N GLU A 34 -3.37 4.85 2.27
CA GLU A 34 -4.18 4.92 3.48
C GLU A 34 -3.43 4.32 4.68
N SER A 35 -3.55 4.93 5.85
CA SER A 35 -2.86 4.49 7.07
C SER A 35 -3.36 3.13 7.57
N ARG A 36 -2.46 2.28 8.07
CA ARG A 36 -2.74 0.86 8.35
C ARG A 36 -2.57 0.41 9.79
N ILE A 37 -1.69 1.06 10.56
CA ILE A 37 -1.42 0.68 11.96
C ILE A 37 -2.74 0.77 12.73
N GLY A 38 -3.09 -0.33 13.41
CA GLY A 38 -4.34 -0.48 14.14
C GLY A 38 -4.19 -0.04 15.59
N GLU A 39 -4.66 -0.89 16.50
CA GLU A 39 -4.39 -0.73 17.93
C GLU A 39 -2.89 -0.84 18.19
N ILE A 40 -2.39 0.01 19.08
CA ILE A 40 -0.97 0.07 19.43
C ILE A 40 -0.78 -0.25 20.90
N ASP A 41 0.23 -1.05 21.19
CA ASP A 41 0.68 -1.34 22.54
C ASP A 41 2.04 -0.68 22.76
N LEU A 42 2.03 0.47 23.44
CA LEU A 42 3.26 1.25 23.66
C LEU A 42 4.17 0.61 24.72
N ASP A 43 3.72 -0.37 25.48
CA ASP A 43 4.58 -1.10 26.43
C ASP A 43 5.40 -2.17 25.70
N ASN A 44 4.90 -2.67 24.57
CA ASN A 44 5.60 -3.59 23.69
C ASN A 44 6.57 -2.86 22.73
N LYS A 45 7.74 -2.47 23.26
CA LYS A 45 8.77 -1.73 22.51
C LYS A 45 9.44 -2.50 21.37
N ASP A 46 9.35 -3.83 21.37
CA ASP A 46 9.90 -4.67 20.28
C ASP A 46 9.04 -4.58 19.01
N TYR A 47 7.77 -4.24 19.16
CA TYR A 47 6.82 -4.13 18.06
C TYR A 47 6.38 -2.71 17.77
N PHE A 48 6.27 -1.83 18.77
CA PHE A 48 5.73 -0.49 18.60
C PHE A 48 6.68 0.59 19.06
N LEU A 49 6.83 1.60 18.22
CA LEU A 49 7.47 2.87 18.56
C LEU A 49 6.57 4.00 18.11
N ALA A 50 6.43 5.05 18.91
CA ALA A 50 5.62 6.21 18.58
C ALA A 50 6.14 7.48 19.26
N SER A 51 5.69 8.64 18.80
CA SER A 51 5.94 9.89 19.49
C SER A 51 5.33 9.86 20.89
N SER A 52 6.00 10.46 21.88
CA SER A 52 5.56 10.44 23.29
C SER A 52 4.18 11.09 23.49
N ASN A 53 3.78 12.00 22.59
CA ASN A 53 2.49 12.69 22.59
C ASN A 53 1.42 12.02 21.69
N VAL A 54 1.64 10.79 21.21
CA VAL A 54 0.73 10.14 20.24
C VAL A 54 -0.70 10.02 20.75
N ILE A 55 -0.93 9.71 22.02
CA ILE A 55 -2.30 9.63 22.56
C ILE A 55 -2.80 11.02 22.94
N SER A 56 -2.00 11.81 23.67
CA SER A 56 -2.42 13.13 24.16
C SER A 56 -2.81 14.07 23.02
N TYR A 57 -2.08 14.05 21.91
CA TYR A 57 -2.42 14.84 20.73
C TYR A 57 -3.76 14.44 20.12
N ALA A 58 -4.09 13.14 20.07
CA ALA A 58 -5.39 12.69 19.57
C ALA A 58 -6.54 13.17 20.48
N VAL A 59 -6.34 13.13 21.80
CA VAL A 59 -7.34 13.59 22.79
C VAL A 59 -7.55 15.09 22.70
N GLU A 60 -6.48 15.88 22.70
CA GLU A 60 -6.52 17.34 22.60
C GLU A 60 -7.26 17.84 21.35
N ASN A 61 -7.26 17.06 20.27
CA ASN A 61 -7.92 17.39 19.00
C ASN A 61 -9.28 16.68 18.82
N GLY A 62 -9.75 15.92 19.82
CA GLY A 62 -11.04 15.22 19.76
C GLY A 62 -11.06 14.02 18.81
N TYR A 63 -9.91 13.46 18.45
CA TYR A 63 -9.77 12.28 17.59
C TYR A 63 -9.88 10.95 18.34
N TYR A 64 -9.74 11.00 19.66
CA TYR A 64 -9.86 9.85 20.54
C TYR A 64 -10.44 10.27 21.89
N ASP A 65 -11.37 9.46 22.39
CA ASP A 65 -12.00 9.65 23.68
C ASP A 65 -11.43 8.64 24.69
N LEU A 66 -10.73 9.16 25.71
CA LEU A 66 -10.14 8.35 26.79
C LEU A 66 -11.21 7.65 27.64
N GLU A 67 -12.40 8.22 27.75
CA GLU A 67 -13.50 7.68 28.57
C GLU A 67 -14.24 6.55 27.85
N SER A 68 -13.98 6.36 26.55
CA SER A 68 -14.68 5.36 25.72
C SER A 68 -14.35 3.90 26.08
N ALA A 69 -13.39 3.66 26.99
CA ALA A 69 -12.85 2.36 27.38
C ALA A 69 -12.31 1.49 26.21
N LYS A 70 -12.18 2.05 25.01
CA LYS A 70 -11.64 1.37 23.83
C LYS A 70 -10.13 1.56 23.73
N PRO A 71 -9.36 0.55 23.31
CA PRO A 71 -7.94 0.73 23.03
C PRO A 71 -7.69 1.85 22.00
N PHE A 72 -6.58 2.57 22.17
CA PHE A 72 -6.17 3.57 21.19
C PHE A 72 -5.81 2.88 19.86
N ASN A 73 -6.46 3.31 18.77
CA ASN A 73 -6.24 2.77 17.42
C ASN A 73 -5.78 3.88 16.47
N TRP A 74 -4.55 3.75 15.96
CA TRP A 74 -3.88 4.79 15.18
C TRP A 74 -4.64 5.17 13.92
N LYS A 75 -5.02 4.20 13.07
CA LYS A 75 -5.73 4.52 11.82
C LYS A 75 -7.12 5.10 12.08
N LYS A 76 -7.83 4.65 13.12
CA LYS A 76 -9.15 5.20 13.49
C LYS A 76 -9.03 6.64 13.98
N ALA A 77 -7.99 6.98 14.75
CA ALA A 77 -7.76 8.34 15.22
C ALA A 77 -7.28 9.29 14.11
N TYR A 78 -6.30 8.87 13.28
CA TYR A 78 -5.57 9.79 12.40
C TYR A 78 -5.88 9.67 10.91
N SER A 79 -6.60 8.64 10.48
CA SER A 79 -6.95 8.43 9.08
C SER A 79 -8.29 7.67 8.92
N PRO A 80 -9.38 8.11 9.60
CA PRO A 80 -10.65 7.40 9.60
C PRO A 80 -11.23 7.24 8.17
N THR A 81 -11.75 6.05 7.83
CA THR A 81 -12.45 5.78 6.58
C THR A 81 -13.35 4.55 6.70
N GLU A 82 -14.61 4.67 6.30
CA GLU A 82 -15.55 3.53 6.30
C GLU A 82 -15.69 2.87 4.93
N ALA A 83 -14.83 3.24 3.98
CA ALA A 83 -14.91 2.75 2.61
C ALA A 83 -14.31 1.34 2.48
N SER A 84 -14.86 0.56 1.55
CA SER A 84 -14.40 -0.76 1.14
C SER A 84 -14.06 -0.77 -0.35
N ALA A 85 -13.57 -1.89 -0.87
CA ALA A 85 -13.35 -2.05 -2.31
C ALA A 85 -14.66 -1.84 -3.08
N ALA A 86 -15.76 -2.43 -2.59
CA ALA A 86 -17.10 -2.31 -3.19
C ALA A 86 -17.68 -0.89 -3.05
N SER A 87 -17.74 -0.32 -1.83
CA SER A 87 -18.40 0.98 -1.62
C SER A 87 -17.66 2.15 -2.28
N SER A 88 -16.34 2.02 -2.46
CA SER A 88 -15.52 2.99 -3.19
C SER A 88 -15.47 2.77 -4.70
N ARG A 89 -16.23 1.80 -5.23
CA ARG A 89 -16.22 1.37 -6.64
C ARG A 89 -14.79 1.12 -7.15
N GLY A 90 -13.97 0.47 -6.33
CA GLY A 90 -12.60 0.10 -6.68
C GLY A 90 -11.51 1.13 -6.39
N THR A 91 -11.84 2.33 -5.89
CA THR A 91 -10.83 3.36 -5.57
C THR A 91 -9.93 2.93 -4.40
N ARG A 92 -10.48 2.17 -3.44
CA ARG A 92 -9.77 1.64 -2.26
C ARG A 92 -9.58 0.12 -2.28
N ALA A 93 -9.57 -0.48 -3.46
CA ALA A 93 -9.56 -1.94 -3.59
C ALA A 93 -8.19 -2.61 -3.42
N ARG A 94 -7.07 -1.87 -3.58
CA ARG A 94 -5.72 -2.45 -3.54
C ARG A 94 -5.41 -3.17 -2.22
N LEU A 95 -5.95 -2.66 -1.11
CA LEU A 95 -5.80 -3.29 0.19
C LEU A 95 -6.48 -4.66 0.24
N TRP A 96 -7.76 -4.72 -0.13
CA TRP A 96 -8.50 -5.97 -0.21
C TRP A 96 -7.81 -6.97 -1.12
N ARG A 97 -7.45 -6.54 -2.34
CA ARG A 97 -6.84 -7.42 -3.34
C ARG A 97 -5.51 -8.00 -2.90
N PHE A 98 -4.68 -7.22 -2.20
CA PHE A 98 -3.45 -7.76 -1.64
C PHE A 98 -3.72 -8.93 -0.69
N PHE A 99 -4.67 -8.78 0.24
CA PHE A 99 -5.01 -9.86 1.18
C PHE A 99 -5.67 -11.05 0.49
N ASP A 100 -6.51 -10.80 -0.52
CA ASP A 100 -7.11 -11.83 -1.39
C ASP A 100 -6.04 -12.66 -2.12
N LEU A 101 -4.96 -12.02 -2.61
CA LEU A 101 -3.86 -12.69 -3.30
C LEU A 101 -2.96 -13.51 -2.36
N VAL A 102 -2.62 -12.96 -1.18
CA VAL A 102 -1.61 -13.59 -0.31
C VAL A 102 -2.20 -14.53 0.74
N ALA A 103 -3.47 -14.35 1.10
CA ALA A 103 -4.15 -15.14 2.13
C ALA A 103 -5.62 -15.43 1.76
N PRO A 104 -5.90 -16.05 0.59
CA PRO A 104 -7.26 -16.34 0.15
C PRO A 104 -8.05 -17.19 1.17
N SER A 105 -7.39 -18.03 1.97
CA SER A 105 -8.04 -18.80 3.05
C SER A 105 -8.74 -17.94 4.10
N ARG A 106 -8.39 -16.65 4.20
CA ARG A 106 -9.05 -15.68 5.09
C ARG A 106 -10.40 -15.22 4.58
N ASN A 107 -10.72 -15.45 3.30
CA ASN A 107 -12.00 -15.12 2.67
C ASN A 107 -12.45 -13.66 2.91
N PHE A 108 -11.52 -12.70 2.85
CA PHE A 108 -11.89 -11.29 2.93
C PHE A 108 -12.70 -10.90 1.71
N SER A 109 -13.87 -10.28 1.90
CA SER A 109 -14.72 -9.88 0.79
C SER A 109 -14.46 -8.43 0.35
N PRO A 110 -14.76 -8.06 -0.91
CA PRO A 110 -14.69 -6.67 -1.38
C PRO A 110 -15.52 -5.68 -0.57
N GLU A 111 -16.53 -6.15 0.15
CA GLU A 111 -17.41 -5.37 1.01
C GLU A 111 -16.76 -5.05 2.37
N THR A 112 -15.73 -5.80 2.77
CA THR A 112 -15.00 -5.60 4.04
C THR A 112 -14.50 -4.16 4.12
N PRO A 113 -14.88 -3.37 5.15
CA PRO A 113 -14.37 -2.02 5.32
C PRO A 113 -12.86 -2.01 5.48
N ASN A 114 -12.17 -1.03 4.89
CA ASN A 114 -10.70 -0.95 4.94
C ASN A 114 -10.16 -0.83 6.38
N MET A 115 -10.99 -0.34 7.30
CA MET A 115 -10.70 -0.27 8.73
C MET A 115 -10.66 -1.60 9.44
N GLU A 116 -11.29 -2.63 8.90
CA GLU A 116 -11.39 -3.93 9.55
C GLU A 116 -10.31 -4.92 9.07
N PHE A 117 -9.61 -4.60 7.98
CA PHE A 117 -8.43 -5.38 7.60
C PHE A 117 -7.31 -5.23 8.64
N PRO A 118 -6.58 -6.33 8.94
CA PRO A 118 -5.48 -6.30 9.88
C PRO A 118 -4.29 -5.48 9.33
N PHE A 119 -3.33 -5.18 10.21
CA PHE A 119 -2.06 -4.57 9.79
C PHE A 119 -1.27 -5.52 8.89
N SER A 120 -1.22 -6.81 9.25
CA SER A 120 -0.51 -7.86 8.51
C SER A 120 -1.24 -9.20 8.64
N VAL A 121 -0.91 -10.14 7.74
CA VAL A 121 -1.40 -11.53 7.81
C VAL A 121 -0.27 -12.51 7.56
N LYS A 122 -0.40 -13.73 8.07
CA LYS A 122 0.39 -14.85 7.57
C LYS A 122 -0.13 -15.23 6.18
N PRO A 123 0.72 -15.22 5.13
CA PRO A 123 0.29 -15.65 3.81
C PRO A 123 0.05 -17.17 3.80
N ASP A 124 -0.84 -17.64 2.93
CA ASP A 124 -1.20 -19.07 2.83
C ASP A 124 -0.03 -19.92 2.33
N LYS A 125 0.86 -19.31 1.52
CA LYS A 125 2.12 -19.89 1.06
C LYS A 125 3.26 -18.88 1.25
N LYS A 126 4.50 -19.38 1.32
CA LYS A 126 5.68 -18.50 1.24
C LYS A 126 5.67 -17.78 -0.11
N LEU A 127 6.01 -16.49 -0.10
CA LEU A 127 6.09 -15.68 -1.31
C LEU A 127 7.51 -15.71 -1.88
N SER A 128 7.62 -16.00 -3.17
CA SER A 128 8.85 -15.81 -3.94
C SER A 128 8.99 -14.36 -4.40
N LEU A 129 10.17 -14.00 -4.92
CA LEU A 129 10.36 -12.73 -5.61
C LEU A 129 9.36 -12.56 -6.78
N GLN A 130 9.11 -13.62 -7.53
CA GLN A 130 8.18 -13.59 -8.66
C GLN A 130 6.75 -13.31 -8.19
N ASP A 131 6.30 -13.91 -7.08
CA ASP A 131 4.97 -13.62 -6.52
C ASP A 131 4.85 -12.12 -6.16
N VAL A 132 5.89 -11.52 -5.58
CA VAL A 132 5.89 -10.07 -5.25
C VAL A 132 5.83 -9.23 -6.52
N ILE A 133 6.63 -9.56 -7.54
CA ILE A 133 6.60 -8.88 -8.85
C ILE A 133 5.22 -8.99 -9.49
N ASP A 134 4.58 -10.17 -9.44
CA ASP A 134 3.26 -10.39 -10.02
C ASP A 134 2.18 -9.60 -9.27
N ILE A 135 2.27 -9.47 -7.93
CA ILE A 135 1.39 -8.59 -7.15
C ILE A 135 1.51 -7.13 -7.63
N THR A 136 2.72 -6.64 -7.95
CA THR A 136 2.86 -5.27 -8.48
C THR A 136 2.20 -5.06 -9.85
N ARG A 137 1.97 -6.16 -10.59
CA ARG A 137 1.36 -6.16 -11.92
C ARG A 137 -0.15 -6.38 -11.90
N ASP A 138 -0.70 -6.80 -10.76
CA ASP A 138 -2.11 -7.17 -10.64
C ASP A 138 -3.06 -6.01 -10.98
N LYS A 139 -4.12 -6.35 -11.70
CA LYS A 139 -5.21 -5.46 -12.10
C LYS A 139 -6.55 -6.08 -11.74
N TYR A 140 -6.63 -6.84 -10.64
CA TYR A 140 -7.84 -7.49 -10.15
C TYR A 140 -8.42 -8.57 -11.07
N GLN A 141 -7.58 -9.25 -11.84
CA GLN A 141 -8.02 -10.29 -12.76
C GLN A 141 -8.82 -11.38 -12.03
N GLY A 142 -9.94 -11.79 -12.64
CA GLY A 142 -10.84 -12.81 -12.08
C GLY A 142 -11.74 -12.31 -10.93
N THR A 143 -11.91 -10.99 -10.78
CA THR A 143 -12.76 -10.38 -9.76
C THR A 143 -13.80 -9.44 -10.38
N PRO A 144 -14.84 -9.00 -9.64
CA PRO A 144 -15.78 -7.98 -10.13
C PRO A 144 -15.12 -6.63 -10.48
N LEU A 145 -13.88 -6.41 -10.02
CA LEU A 145 -13.08 -5.21 -10.30
C LEU A 145 -12.10 -5.40 -11.46
N ASP A 146 -12.19 -6.48 -12.23
CA ASP A 146 -11.36 -6.65 -13.41
C ASP A 146 -11.68 -5.55 -14.46
N PRO A 147 -10.72 -4.68 -14.82
CA PRO A 147 -10.93 -3.63 -15.81
C PRO A 147 -11.01 -4.16 -17.24
N ALA A 148 -10.64 -5.41 -17.51
CA ALA A 148 -10.80 -6.03 -18.82
C ALA A 148 -12.24 -6.49 -19.09
N GLU A 149 -13.09 -6.54 -18.07
CA GLU A 149 -14.46 -7.06 -18.17
C GLU A 149 -15.48 -6.00 -18.64
N GLY A 150 -16.39 -6.44 -19.51
CA GLY A 150 -17.52 -5.64 -20.00
C GLY A 150 -17.12 -4.33 -20.69
N LEU A 151 -17.91 -3.28 -20.48
CA LEU A 151 -17.68 -1.96 -21.09
C LEU A 151 -16.33 -1.33 -20.69
N ARG A 152 -15.76 -1.73 -19.55
CA ARG A 152 -14.48 -1.17 -19.06
C ARG A 152 -13.31 -1.60 -19.93
N GLY A 153 -13.30 -2.85 -20.37
CA GLY A 153 -12.26 -3.42 -21.23
C GLY A 153 -12.46 -3.16 -22.72
N GLY A 154 -13.66 -2.72 -23.11
CA GLY A 154 -14.01 -2.47 -24.50
C GLY A 154 -14.06 -3.74 -25.34
N PRO A 155 -14.12 -3.61 -26.68
CA PRO A 155 -14.31 -4.74 -27.59
C PRO A 155 -13.16 -5.77 -27.61
N PHE A 156 -12.02 -5.46 -26.98
CA PHE A 156 -10.82 -6.30 -26.99
C PHE A 156 -10.39 -6.73 -25.58
N SER A 157 -11.25 -6.54 -24.56
CA SER A 157 -10.94 -6.87 -23.16
C SER A 157 -9.59 -6.29 -22.69
N ASN A 158 -9.31 -5.04 -23.07
CA ASN A 158 -8.05 -4.39 -22.76
C ASN A 158 -8.13 -3.75 -21.36
N PRO A 159 -7.35 -4.21 -20.37
CA PRO A 159 -7.38 -3.68 -19.00
C PRO A 159 -6.89 -2.21 -18.89
N ASN A 160 -6.34 -1.66 -19.98
CA ASN A 160 -5.88 -0.28 -20.09
C ASN A 160 -6.81 0.61 -20.93
N TYR A 161 -7.99 0.11 -21.34
CA TYR A 161 -8.84 0.77 -22.33
C TYR A 161 -9.40 2.14 -21.88
N HIS A 162 -9.96 2.21 -20.68
CA HIS A 162 -10.57 3.44 -20.17
C HIS A 162 -9.93 3.92 -18.86
N PRO A 163 -9.17 5.03 -18.87
CA PRO A 163 -8.62 5.61 -17.65
C PRO A 163 -9.59 6.56 -16.93
N ARG A 164 -10.77 6.83 -17.50
CA ARG A 164 -11.76 7.77 -16.97
C ARG A 164 -13.15 7.13 -16.89
N PRO A 165 -14.00 7.56 -15.94
CA PRO A 165 -15.35 7.02 -15.83
C PRO A 165 -16.17 7.26 -17.10
N VAL A 166 -16.95 6.27 -17.51
CA VAL A 166 -17.94 6.37 -18.58
C VAL A 166 -19.33 6.49 -17.96
N LYS A 167 -20.16 7.40 -18.48
CA LYS A 167 -21.55 7.54 -18.06
C LYS A 167 -22.48 6.94 -19.13
N VAL A 168 -23.31 6.00 -18.74
CA VAL A 168 -24.33 5.38 -19.60
C VAL A 168 -25.65 5.39 -18.83
N GLU A 169 -26.69 6.00 -19.40
CA GLU A 169 -28.05 6.02 -18.82
C GLU A 169 -28.11 6.52 -17.35
N GLY A 170 -27.26 7.49 -17.01
CA GLY A 170 -27.18 8.05 -15.65
C GLY A 170 -26.25 7.29 -14.70
N GLU A 171 -25.85 6.07 -15.05
CA GLU A 171 -24.90 5.27 -14.28
C GLU A 171 -23.45 5.60 -14.65
N THR A 172 -22.59 5.70 -13.62
CA THR A 172 -21.15 5.96 -13.80
C THR A 172 -20.36 4.68 -13.61
N TYR A 173 -19.77 4.20 -14.71
CA TYR A 173 -18.86 3.06 -14.78
C TYR A 173 -17.43 3.56 -14.60
N ASN A 174 -16.86 3.29 -13.43
CA ASN A 174 -15.49 3.69 -13.12
C ASN A 174 -14.52 2.52 -13.30
N THR A 175 -13.33 2.82 -13.80
CA THR A 175 -12.21 1.88 -13.78
C THR A 175 -11.62 1.90 -12.37
N PRO A 176 -11.43 0.74 -11.72
CA PRO A 176 -10.86 0.68 -10.39
C PRO A 176 -9.42 1.20 -10.38
N ARG A 177 -8.96 1.65 -9.21
CA ARG A 177 -7.54 2.02 -9.05
C ARG A 177 -6.70 0.75 -8.99
N THR A 178 -6.17 0.29 -10.12
CA THR A 178 -5.28 -0.87 -10.23
C THR A 178 -3.95 -0.68 -9.51
N ILE A 179 -3.20 -1.76 -9.26
CA ILE A 179 -1.85 -1.68 -8.69
C ILE A 179 -0.90 -1.17 -9.77
N SER A 180 -0.81 -1.88 -10.91
CA SER A 180 -0.07 -1.40 -12.08
C SER A 180 -0.80 -0.27 -12.79
N VAL A 181 -0.08 0.82 -13.10
CA VAL A 181 -0.62 1.97 -13.83
C VAL A 181 0.42 2.60 -14.75
N ASN A 182 -0.06 3.20 -15.85
CA ASN A 182 0.77 3.93 -16.81
C ASN A 182 1.43 5.23 -16.28
N ARG A 183 1.17 5.59 -15.01
CA ARG A 183 1.77 6.74 -14.34
C ARG A 183 2.86 6.34 -13.34
N ALA A 184 3.19 5.06 -13.25
CA ALA A 184 4.34 4.63 -12.48
C ALA A 184 5.60 5.09 -13.22
N GLU A 185 6.39 5.96 -12.60
CA GLU A 185 7.69 6.37 -13.15
C GLU A 185 8.70 5.23 -13.02
N TYR A 186 8.71 4.60 -11.84
CA TYR A 186 9.48 3.40 -11.57
C TYR A 186 8.82 2.58 -10.46
N THR A 187 9.18 1.31 -10.36
CA THR A 187 8.86 0.43 -9.24
C THR A 187 10.12 -0.29 -8.79
N THR A 188 10.24 -0.53 -7.48
CA THR A 188 11.33 -1.31 -6.91
C THR A 188 10.80 -2.48 -6.09
N VAL A 189 11.53 -3.60 -6.12
CA VAL A 189 11.42 -4.66 -5.11
C VAL A 189 12.78 -4.78 -4.45
N THR A 190 12.87 -4.51 -3.16
CA THR A 190 14.13 -4.63 -2.41
C THR A 190 14.17 -5.97 -1.70
N GLN A 191 15.21 -6.75 -1.96
CA GLN A 191 15.43 -8.07 -1.38
C GLN A 191 16.72 -8.07 -0.57
N CYS A 192 16.62 -8.37 0.72
CA CYS A 192 17.77 -8.58 1.59
C CYS A 192 17.95 -10.09 1.82
N ARG A 193 19.13 -10.62 1.51
CA ARG A 193 19.46 -12.05 1.59
C ARG A 193 20.56 -12.24 2.63
N ASP A 194 20.15 -12.48 3.86
CA ASP A 194 21.04 -12.64 5.03
C ASP A 194 21.99 -13.85 4.91
N TRP A 195 21.66 -14.83 4.06
CA TRP A 195 22.50 -15.97 3.75
C TRP A 195 23.66 -15.66 2.77
N LEU A 196 23.83 -14.41 2.36
CA LEU A 196 24.91 -13.96 1.47
C LEU A 196 25.68 -12.76 2.07
N PRO A 197 26.97 -12.58 1.72
CA PRO A 197 27.75 -11.43 2.17
C PRO A 197 27.15 -10.09 1.77
N ASP A 198 27.30 -9.06 2.62
CA ASP A 198 26.72 -7.72 2.44
C ASP A 198 26.85 -7.13 1.02
N PRO A 199 28.00 -7.21 0.31
CA PRO A 199 28.13 -6.63 -1.03
C PRO A 199 27.19 -7.25 -2.08
N ILE A 200 26.76 -8.49 -1.87
CA ILE A 200 25.89 -9.22 -2.81
C ILE A 200 24.56 -9.65 -2.18
N GLY A 201 24.37 -9.52 -0.87
CA GLY A 201 23.16 -9.94 -0.17
C GLY A 201 21.94 -9.08 -0.52
N GLY A 202 22.14 -7.77 -0.65
CA GLY A 202 21.09 -6.82 -1.05
C GLY A 202 20.93 -6.70 -2.56
N ILE A 203 19.69 -6.77 -3.05
CA ILE A 203 19.31 -6.45 -4.44
C ILE A 203 18.13 -5.49 -4.44
N VAL A 204 18.22 -4.42 -5.23
CA VAL A 204 17.09 -3.57 -5.63
C VAL A 204 16.71 -3.95 -7.06
N TRP A 205 15.58 -4.62 -7.22
CA TRP A 205 15.00 -4.93 -8.51
C TRP A 205 14.28 -3.70 -9.02
N LEU A 206 14.78 -3.03 -10.06
CA LEU A 206 14.25 -1.78 -10.60
C LEU A 206 13.50 -2.03 -11.91
N ALA A 207 12.32 -1.43 -12.06
CA ALA A 207 11.58 -1.36 -13.32
C ALA A 207 11.16 0.09 -13.59
N PHE A 208 11.28 0.56 -14.82
CA PHE A 208 10.81 1.89 -15.24
C PHE A 208 9.45 1.78 -15.92
N GLY A 209 8.54 2.72 -15.69
CA GLY A 209 7.23 2.73 -16.33
C GLY A 209 6.21 1.78 -15.69
N ALA A 210 5.18 1.44 -16.48
CA ALA A 210 4.08 0.58 -16.06
C ALA A 210 4.55 -0.86 -15.78
N GLN A 211 4.23 -1.40 -14.60
CA GLN A 211 4.78 -2.67 -14.11
C GLN A 211 4.45 -3.86 -15.02
N ASP A 212 3.30 -3.83 -15.69
CA ASP A 212 2.77 -4.91 -16.54
C ASP A 212 3.50 -5.04 -17.89
N THR A 213 4.21 -4.00 -18.33
CA THR A 213 4.99 -4.03 -19.59
C THR A 213 6.50 -3.94 -19.34
N SER A 214 6.92 -3.85 -18.08
CA SER A 214 8.30 -3.55 -17.71
C SER A 214 9.05 -4.76 -17.20
N CYS A 215 10.36 -4.77 -17.38
CA CYS A 215 11.26 -5.79 -16.84
C CYS A 215 11.93 -5.28 -15.57
N TYR A 216 11.98 -6.14 -14.54
CA TYR A 216 12.70 -5.85 -13.30
C TYR A 216 14.18 -6.22 -13.45
N MET A 217 15.04 -5.23 -13.26
CA MET A 217 16.50 -5.33 -13.43
C MET A 217 17.17 -5.41 -12.06
N PRO A 218 17.99 -6.43 -11.78
CA PRO A 218 18.62 -6.60 -10.46
C PRO A 218 19.82 -5.67 -10.30
N LEU A 219 19.71 -4.66 -9.45
CA LEU A 219 20.83 -3.82 -9.04
C LEU A 219 21.32 -4.28 -7.66
N TYR A 220 22.54 -4.82 -7.61
CA TYR A 220 23.15 -5.21 -6.34
C TYR A 220 23.46 -3.98 -5.48
N ALA A 221 23.16 -4.06 -4.19
CA ALA A 221 23.39 -2.94 -3.27
C ALA A 221 24.88 -2.55 -3.14
N GLY A 222 25.80 -3.46 -3.46
CA GLY A 222 27.25 -3.22 -3.43
C GLY A 222 27.85 -2.55 -4.67
N ILE A 223 27.07 -2.23 -5.71
CA ILE A 223 27.61 -1.51 -6.87
C ILE A 223 28.00 -0.07 -6.49
N THR A 224 29.11 0.43 -7.02
CA THR A 224 29.59 1.81 -6.77
C THR A 224 29.15 2.81 -7.83
N ALA A 225 28.55 2.33 -8.92
CA ALA A 225 27.98 3.12 -9.98
C ALA A 225 26.79 2.35 -10.59
N ILE A 226 25.78 3.09 -11.05
CA ILE A 226 24.70 2.51 -11.86
C ILE A 226 25.21 2.21 -13.27
N PRO A 227 24.64 1.22 -13.98
CA PRO A 227 24.94 1.00 -15.39
C PRO A 227 24.80 2.30 -16.19
N GLU A 228 25.72 2.56 -17.12
CA GLU A 228 25.75 3.79 -17.93
C GLU A 228 24.43 4.04 -18.65
N SER A 229 23.78 2.97 -19.12
CA SER A 229 22.46 3.01 -19.74
C SER A 229 21.34 3.55 -18.86
N PHE A 230 21.54 3.72 -17.54
CA PHE A 230 20.58 4.32 -16.60
C PHE A 230 21.04 5.66 -16.04
N SER A 231 22.18 6.18 -16.50
CA SER A 231 22.77 7.42 -15.98
C SER A 231 22.10 8.69 -16.52
N ILE A 232 21.33 8.56 -17.61
CA ILE A 232 20.61 9.65 -18.26
C ILE A 232 19.12 9.36 -18.17
N GLY A 233 18.34 10.31 -17.66
CA GLY A 233 16.88 10.22 -17.56
C GLY A 233 16.15 10.46 -18.87
N ASP A 234 16.61 9.85 -19.96
CA ASP A 234 16.03 9.94 -21.31
C ASP A 234 15.13 8.73 -21.66
N HIS A 235 14.83 7.89 -20.67
CA HIS A 235 13.94 6.73 -20.77
C HIS A 235 12.47 7.17 -20.85
N TRP A 236 12.08 7.75 -22.00
CA TRP A 236 10.70 8.12 -22.33
C TRP A 236 10.37 7.81 -23.79
#